data_AF-R4WCY3-F1
#
_entry.id   AF-R4WCY3-F1
#
_cell.length_a   1.000
_cell.length_b   1.000
_cell.length_c   1.000
_cell.angle_alpha   90.00
_cell.angle_beta   90.00
_cell.angle_gamma   90.00
#
_symmetry.space_group_name_H-M   'P 1'
#
loop_
_entity.id
_entity.type
_entity.pdbx_description
1 polymer ?
#
loop_
_entity_poly.entity_id
_entity_poly.type
_entity_poly.pdbx_seq_one_letter_code
_entity_poly.pdbx_strand_id
1 'polypeptide(L)'
;MSAHLSWMIIRNNNAYLSKKRNIKKHFSTEPHNLLNLASFRYNGLVHKKSIGIVPADNNGFKVTWKRAKAYNKPGKSIATTTMKSGPRVALYRLRRMIRCNKYRKDLTKAALRRASAILNSQKRTVQVKKSRPKKTD
;
A
#
# COMPACT_ATOMS: atom_id res chain seq x y z
N MET A 1 -10.46 -14.17 -16.79
CA MET A 1 -10.03 -12.89 -17.39
C MET A 1 -8.51 -12.76 -17.32
N SER A 2 -7.86 -12.43 -18.44
CA SER A 2 -6.42 -12.16 -18.49
C SER A 2 -6.12 -10.76 -17.93
N ALA A 3 -4.96 -10.61 -17.27
CA ALA A 3 -4.53 -9.32 -16.72
C ALA A 3 -4.34 -8.26 -17.82
N HIS A 4 -3.75 -8.63 -18.96
CA HIS A 4 -3.52 -7.69 -20.07
C HIS A 4 -4.81 -7.18 -20.68
N LEU A 5 -5.79 -8.07 -20.89
CA LEU A 5 -7.10 -7.70 -21.40
C LEU A 5 -7.82 -6.75 -20.43
N SER A 6 -7.89 -7.10 -19.14
CA SER A 6 -8.47 -6.22 -18.12
C SER A 6 -7.81 -4.84 -18.12
N TRP A 7 -6.48 -4.77 -18.27
CA TRP A 7 -5.78 -3.49 -18.34
C TRP A 7 -6.11 -2.69 -19.61
N MET A 8 -6.19 -3.32 -20.77
CA MET A 8 -6.59 -2.62 -22.00
C MET A 8 -7.98 -2.02 -21.89
N ILE A 9 -8.89 -2.71 -21.21
CA ILE A 9 -10.23 -2.21 -20.92
C ILE A 9 -10.14 -1.02 -19.96
N ILE A 10 -9.49 -1.16 -18.80
CA ILE A 10 -9.60 -0.16 -17.71
C ILE A 10 -8.60 1.00 -17.76
N ARG A 11 -7.55 0.94 -18.60
CA ARG A 11 -6.40 1.87 -18.52
C ARG A 11 -6.76 3.35 -18.66
N ASN A 12 -7.87 3.68 -19.34
CA ASN A 12 -8.26 5.05 -19.65
C ASN A 12 -9.67 5.45 -19.17
N ASN A 13 -10.48 4.52 -18.67
CA ASN A 13 -11.90 4.69 -18.33
C ASN A 13 -12.26 4.19 -16.91
N ASN A 14 -11.26 4.02 -16.05
CA ASN A 14 -11.46 3.60 -14.66
C ASN A 14 -11.92 4.76 -13.77
N ALA A 15 -12.91 4.55 -12.91
CA ALA A 15 -13.39 5.54 -11.94
C ALA A 15 -12.32 6.00 -10.93
N TYR A 16 -11.32 5.16 -10.64
CA TYR A 16 -10.19 5.53 -9.77
C TYR A 16 -9.13 6.38 -10.47
N LEU A 17 -9.22 6.59 -11.79
CA LEU A 17 -8.23 7.31 -12.57
C LEU A 17 -8.30 8.82 -12.28
N SER A 18 -7.20 9.39 -11.81
CA SER A 18 -7.07 10.83 -11.60
C SER A 18 -6.04 11.41 -12.56
N LYS A 19 -6.53 12.19 -13.53
CA LYS A 19 -5.70 12.96 -14.46
C LYS A 19 -5.59 14.39 -13.94
N LYS A 20 -4.35 14.88 -13.83
CA LYS A 20 -4.06 16.26 -13.41
C LYS A 20 -3.45 17.02 -14.58
N ARG A 21 -3.88 18.27 -14.77
CA ARG A 21 -3.33 19.17 -15.80
C ARG A 21 -1.81 19.30 -15.59
N ASN A 22 -1.04 19.36 -16.67
CA ASN A 22 0.43 19.49 -16.67
C ASN A 22 1.22 18.31 -16.07
N ILE A 23 0.58 17.17 -15.77
CA ILE A 23 1.28 15.96 -15.31
C ILE A 23 1.05 14.83 -16.32
N LYS A 24 2.12 14.46 -17.04
CA LYS A 24 2.08 13.35 -18.03
C LYS A 24 1.73 12.00 -17.39
N LYS A 25 2.12 11.79 -16.12
CA LYS A 25 1.83 10.57 -15.36
C LYS A 25 0.45 10.66 -14.70
N HIS A 26 -0.42 9.71 -14.98
CA HIS A 26 -1.73 9.65 -14.33
C HIS A 26 -1.65 8.92 -12.98
N PHE A 27 -2.47 9.37 -12.03
CA PHE A 27 -2.59 8.77 -10.71
C PHE A 27 -3.81 7.85 -10.66
N SER A 28 -3.81 6.92 -9.69
CA SER A 28 -4.97 6.08 -9.39
C SER A 28 -5.19 6.01 -7.88
N THR A 29 -6.46 6.14 -7.48
CA THR A 29 -6.90 6.05 -6.07
C THR A 29 -7.40 4.65 -5.70
N GLU A 30 -7.20 3.66 -6.57
CA GLU A 30 -7.70 2.30 -6.38
C GLU A 30 -7.06 1.58 -5.16
N PRO A 31 -7.81 0.68 -4.50
CA PRO A 31 -7.25 -0.13 -3.43
C PRO A 31 -6.15 -1.06 -3.96
N HIS A 32 -5.19 -1.37 -3.09
CA HIS A 32 -4.04 -2.25 -3.41
C HIS A 32 -3.10 -1.71 -4.50
N ASN A 33 -3.02 -0.39 -4.66
CA ASN A 33 -1.98 0.29 -5.43
C ASN A 33 -0.94 0.93 -4.50
N LEU A 34 0.30 0.45 -4.55
CA LEU A 34 1.35 0.89 -3.62
C LEU A 34 1.90 2.28 -3.92
N LEU A 35 1.92 2.70 -5.18
CA LEU A 35 2.50 3.99 -5.61
C LEU A 35 1.44 5.02 -6.01
N ASN A 36 0.16 4.65 -5.98
CA ASN A 36 -0.96 5.46 -6.47
C ASN A 36 -0.78 5.92 -7.93
N LEU A 37 -0.03 5.16 -8.73
CA LEU A 37 0.21 5.44 -10.15
C LEU A 37 -0.73 4.59 -10.99
N ALA A 38 -1.33 5.19 -12.02
CA ALA A 38 -2.07 4.46 -13.03
C ALA A 38 -1.10 3.70 -13.95
N SER A 39 -0.71 2.50 -13.53
CA SER A 39 0.25 1.65 -14.23
C SER A 39 -0.13 0.20 -14.08
N PHE A 40 0.05 -0.57 -15.15
CA PHE A 40 -0.22 -2.01 -15.16
C PHE A 40 0.44 -2.74 -13.99
N ARG A 41 1.72 -2.45 -13.69
CA ARG A 41 2.48 -3.16 -12.65
C ARG A 41 1.87 -2.98 -11.26
N TYR A 42 1.45 -1.78 -10.91
CA TYR A 42 1.01 -1.44 -9.56
C TYR A 42 -0.51 -1.57 -9.37
N ASN A 43 -1.25 -1.90 -10.43
CA ASN A 43 -2.70 -1.94 -10.39
C ASN A 43 -3.23 -3.07 -9.50
N GLY A 44 -4.09 -2.73 -8.55
CA GLY A 44 -4.65 -3.69 -7.59
C GLY A 44 -5.83 -4.50 -8.13
N LEU A 45 -6.52 -4.00 -9.17
CA LEU A 45 -7.75 -4.57 -9.72
C LEU A 45 -7.46 -5.67 -10.75
N VAL A 46 -6.46 -5.43 -11.59
CA VAL A 46 -6.12 -6.28 -12.74
C VAL A 46 -5.44 -7.59 -12.34
N HIS A 47 -4.55 -7.55 -11.35
CA HIS A 47 -3.72 -8.70 -10.98
C HIS A 47 -4.43 -9.65 -10.01
N LYS A 48 -4.29 -10.96 -10.23
CA LYS A 48 -4.75 -12.02 -9.30
C LYS A 48 -4.05 -11.93 -7.93
N LYS A 49 -2.83 -11.41 -7.91
CA LYS A 49 -2.03 -11.15 -6.71
C LYS A 49 -1.76 -9.66 -6.60
N SER A 50 -2.06 -9.06 -5.46
CA SER A 50 -1.75 -7.67 -5.15
C SER A 50 -1.48 -7.50 -3.67
N ILE A 51 -0.74 -6.45 -3.32
CA ILE A 51 -0.41 -6.09 -1.94
C ILE A 51 -0.89 -4.65 -1.73
N GLY A 52 -1.72 -4.44 -0.72
CA GLY A 52 -2.08 -3.15 -0.17
C GLY A 52 -1.42 -2.94 1.19
N ILE A 53 -1.10 -1.69 1.48
CA ILE A 53 -0.61 -1.28 2.80
C ILE A 53 -1.37 -0.02 3.19
N VAL A 54 -2.03 -0.10 4.33
CA VAL A 54 -2.95 0.91 4.87
C VAL A 54 -2.57 1.14 6.34
N PRO A 55 -2.71 2.36 6.88
CA PRO A 55 -2.57 2.59 8.32
C PRO A 55 -3.47 1.65 9.13
N ALA A 56 -2.96 1.19 10.27
CA ALA A 56 -3.76 0.54 11.30
C ALA A 56 -4.35 1.59 12.24
N ASP A 57 -5.47 1.25 12.88
CA ASP A 57 -6.22 2.19 13.73
C ASP A 57 -5.44 2.53 15.00
N ASN A 58 -4.81 1.53 15.63
CA ASN A 58 -4.03 1.67 16.87
C ASN A 58 -2.52 1.49 16.62
N ASN A 59 -1.94 2.38 15.80
CA ASN A 59 -0.51 2.43 15.45
C ASN A 59 0.00 1.22 14.62
N GLY A 60 0.98 1.47 13.74
CA GLY A 60 1.47 0.47 12.78
C GLY A 60 0.65 0.40 11.49
N PHE A 61 0.77 -0.69 10.72
CA PHE A 61 0.14 -0.80 9.40
C PHE A 61 -0.54 -2.15 9.17
N LYS A 62 -1.65 -2.12 8.42
CA LYS A 62 -2.35 -3.30 7.91
C LYS A 62 -1.79 -3.65 6.53
N VAL A 63 -1.35 -4.89 6.37
CA VAL A 63 -0.96 -5.46 5.08
C VAL A 63 -2.14 -6.26 4.56
N THR A 64 -2.62 -5.90 3.39
CA THR A 64 -3.72 -6.60 2.71
C THR A 64 -3.19 -7.26 1.45
N TRP A 65 -3.64 -8.48 1.13
CA TRP A 65 -3.24 -9.15 -0.10
C TRP A 65 -4.35 -10.01 -0.68
N LYS A 66 -4.28 -10.26 -1.99
CA LYS A 66 -5.27 -11.09 -2.67
C LYS A 66 -4.93 -12.59 -2.61
N ARG A 67 -5.92 -13.42 -2.27
CA ARG A 67 -5.87 -14.87 -2.35
C ARG A 67 -6.11 -15.30 -3.80
N ALA A 68 -5.07 -15.79 -4.47
CA ALA A 68 -5.13 -16.14 -5.89
C ALA A 68 -6.21 -17.19 -6.23
N LYS A 69 -6.48 -18.14 -5.32
CA LYS A 69 -7.51 -19.18 -5.50
C LYS A 69 -8.95 -18.65 -5.40
N ALA A 70 -9.16 -17.53 -4.71
CA ALA A 70 -10.48 -16.96 -4.45
C ALA A 70 -10.71 -15.65 -5.24
N TYR A 71 -10.04 -15.49 -6.40
CA TYR A 71 -10.06 -14.23 -7.15
C TYR A 71 -11.46 -13.85 -7.66
N ASN A 72 -12.33 -14.84 -7.90
CA ASN A 72 -13.71 -14.68 -8.32
C ASN A 72 -14.70 -14.50 -7.16
N LYS A 73 -14.23 -14.59 -5.90
CA LYS A 73 -15.05 -14.51 -4.69
C LYS A 73 -14.68 -13.25 -3.92
N PRO A 74 -15.20 -12.06 -4.27
CA PRO A 74 -14.72 -10.78 -3.71
C PRO A 74 -14.70 -10.77 -2.19
N GLY A 75 -15.76 -11.26 -1.52
CA GLY A 75 -15.85 -11.31 -0.05
C GLY A 75 -14.82 -12.20 0.65
N LYS A 76 -14.22 -13.17 -0.05
CA LYS A 76 -13.15 -14.06 0.49
C LYS A 76 -11.79 -13.83 -0.15
N SER A 77 -11.71 -12.93 -1.12
CA SER A 77 -10.53 -12.72 -1.98
C SER A 77 -9.40 -11.98 -1.28
N ILE A 78 -9.69 -11.23 -0.21
CA ILE A 78 -8.71 -10.41 0.49
C ILE A 78 -8.38 -11.06 1.84
N ALA A 79 -7.10 -11.14 2.14
CA ALA A 79 -6.58 -11.48 3.46
C ALA A 79 -5.82 -10.28 4.02
N THR A 80 -5.88 -10.10 5.34
CA THR A 80 -5.31 -8.95 6.02
C THR A 80 -4.51 -9.38 7.24
N THR A 81 -3.39 -8.72 7.51
CA THR A 81 -2.63 -8.90 8.75
C THR A 81 -2.10 -7.56 9.22
N THR A 82 -2.26 -7.31 10.52
CA THR A 82 -1.81 -6.07 11.14
C THR A 82 -0.41 -6.24 11.72
N MET A 83 0.49 -5.34 11.36
CA MET A 83 1.86 -5.29 11.88
C MET A 83 1.97 -4.11 12.86
N LYS A 84 1.97 -4.41 14.16
CA LYS A 84 2.04 -3.41 15.25
C LYS A 84 3.43 -3.29 15.90
N SER A 85 4.44 -3.98 15.36
CA SER A 85 5.80 -3.95 15.92
C SER A 85 6.52 -2.63 15.60
N GLY A 86 7.63 -2.36 16.31
CA GLY A 86 8.47 -1.19 16.02
C GLY A 86 8.97 -1.15 14.55
N PRO A 87 9.33 0.02 14.02
CA PRO A 87 9.54 0.23 12.58
C PRO A 87 10.50 -0.75 11.91
N ARG A 88 11.67 -0.99 12.51
CA ARG A 88 12.69 -1.92 11.98
C ARG A 88 12.14 -3.35 11.88
N VAL A 89 11.48 -3.82 12.93
CA VAL A 89 10.92 -5.18 13.00
C VAL A 89 9.74 -5.35 12.04
N ALA A 90 8.84 -4.36 11.99
CA ALA A 90 7.67 -4.41 11.11
C ALA A 90 8.08 -4.43 9.62
N LEU A 91 9.05 -3.60 9.21
CA LEU A 91 9.57 -3.60 7.84
C LEU A 91 10.31 -4.90 7.50
N TYR A 92 11.09 -5.45 8.44
CA TYR A 92 11.73 -6.76 8.25
C TYR A 92 10.71 -7.89 8.06
N ARG A 93 9.68 -7.94 8.92
CA ARG A 93 8.58 -8.92 8.80
C ARG A 93 7.84 -8.79 7.47
N LEU A 94 7.54 -7.57 7.03
CA LEU A 94 6.93 -7.32 5.73
C LEU A 94 7.81 -7.83 4.58
N ARG A 95 9.11 -7.54 4.61
CA ARG A 95 10.07 -8.03 3.59
C ARG A 95 10.10 -9.56 3.56
N ARG A 96 10.15 -10.21 4.72
CA ARG A 96 10.17 -11.68 4.85
C ARG A 96 8.88 -12.29 4.31
N MET A 97 7.73 -11.74 4.68
CA MET A 97 6.40 -12.17 4.20
C MET A 97 6.34 -12.18 2.66
N ILE A 98 6.84 -11.14 2.00
CA ILE A 98 6.83 -11.03 0.53
C ILE A 98 7.85 -12.00 -0.10
N ARG A 99 9.10 -12.02 0.39
CA ARG A 99 10.18 -12.78 -0.23
C ARG A 99 10.09 -14.29 0.01
N CYS A 100 9.83 -14.72 1.25
CA CYS A 100 9.77 -16.13 1.63
C CYS A 100 8.56 -16.81 1.01
N ASN A 101 7.39 -16.15 1.00
CA ASN A 101 6.19 -16.69 0.36
C ASN A 101 6.22 -16.57 -1.17
N LYS A 102 7.32 -16.06 -1.74
CA LYS A 102 7.49 -15.80 -3.18
C LYS A 102 6.31 -15.01 -3.79
N TYR A 103 5.72 -14.10 -3.00
CA TYR A 103 4.51 -13.37 -3.39
C TYR A 103 4.88 -12.00 -3.95
N ARG A 104 4.85 -11.83 -5.27
CA ARG A 104 5.13 -10.55 -5.97
C ARG A 104 6.38 -9.83 -5.46
N LYS A 105 7.52 -10.49 -5.61
CA LYS A 105 8.84 -10.00 -5.18
C LYS A 105 9.20 -8.65 -5.83
N ASP A 106 8.65 -8.37 -7.01
CA ASP A 106 8.75 -7.09 -7.73
C ASP A 106 8.26 -5.90 -6.88
N LEU A 107 7.24 -6.10 -6.04
CA LEU A 107 6.63 -5.05 -5.24
C LEU A 107 7.35 -4.79 -3.91
N THR A 108 8.37 -5.59 -3.54
CA THR A 108 9.00 -5.53 -2.22
C THR A 108 9.46 -4.13 -1.84
N LYS A 109 10.15 -3.43 -2.76
CA LYS A 109 10.69 -2.08 -2.48
C LYS A 109 9.59 -1.04 -2.35
N ALA A 110 8.56 -1.11 -3.19
CA ALA A 110 7.40 -0.21 -3.12
C ALA A 110 6.61 -0.41 -1.82
N ALA A 111 6.42 -1.67 -1.41
CA ALA A 111 5.75 -2.05 -0.18
C ALA A 111 6.48 -1.49 1.04
N LEU A 112 7.80 -1.70 1.13
CA LEU A 112 8.60 -1.17 2.24
C LEU A 112 8.57 0.36 2.32
N ARG A 113 8.64 1.06 1.18
CA ARG A 113 8.55 2.52 1.15
C ARG A 113 7.20 3.04 1.64
N ARG A 114 6.09 2.44 1.19
CA ARG A 114 4.74 2.82 1.63
C ARG A 114 4.55 2.57 3.13
N ALA A 115 4.99 1.41 3.62
CA ALA A 115 4.94 1.10 5.06
C ALA A 115 5.77 2.10 5.88
N SER A 116 6.99 2.42 5.43
CA SER A 116 7.83 3.42 6.10
C SER A 116 7.18 4.80 6.11
N ALA A 117 6.54 5.21 5.00
CA ALA A 117 5.83 6.49 4.93
C ALA A 117 4.66 6.55 5.93
N ILE A 118 3.89 5.47 6.07
CA ILE A 118 2.79 5.36 7.05
C ILE A 118 3.33 5.44 8.49
N LEU A 119 4.40 4.71 8.79
CA LEU A 119 5.01 4.77 10.13
C LEU A 119 5.54 6.18 10.44
N ASN A 120 6.09 6.88 9.44
CA ASN A 120 6.55 8.25 9.61
C ASN A 120 5.39 9.24 9.77
N SER A 121 4.27 9.05 9.08
CA SER A 121 3.09 9.91 9.24
C SER A 121 2.47 9.77 10.63
N GLN A 122 2.46 8.55 11.19
CA GLN A 122 1.94 8.27 12.53
C GLN A 122 2.81 8.85 13.65
N LYS A 123 4.12 8.99 13.45
CA LYS A 123 5.00 9.65 14.42
C LYS A 123 4.70 11.14 14.56
N ARG A 124 4.36 11.81 13.45
CA ARG A 124 4.11 13.26 13.41
C ARG A 124 2.85 13.68 14.15
N THR A 125 1.89 12.78 14.32
CA THR A 125 0.63 13.02 15.04
C THR A 125 0.75 12.85 16.55
N VAL A 126 1.85 12.29 17.07
CA VAL A 126 2.12 12.35 18.51
C VAL A 126 2.54 13.79 18.79
N GLN A 127 1.68 14.55 19.47
CA GLN A 127 1.97 15.94 19.81
C GLN A 127 3.36 16.02 20.48
N VAL A 128 4.28 16.73 19.83
CA VAL A 128 5.53 17.11 20.47
C VAL A 128 5.12 17.96 21.67
N LYS A 129 5.30 17.46 22.89
CA LYS A 129 5.10 18.27 24.10
C LYS A 129 5.94 19.53 23.91
N LYS A 130 5.30 20.70 23.78
CA LYS A 130 5.99 21.99 23.75
C LYS A 130 6.93 22.01 24.95
N SER A 131 8.23 22.08 24.71
CA SER A 131 9.20 22.28 25.80
C SER A 131 8.82 23.57 26.52
N ARG A 132 8.64 23.51 27.84
CA ARG A 132 8.42 24.73 28.65
C ARG A 132 9.54 25.73 28.35
N PRO A 133 9.24 27.03 28.18
CA PRO A 133 10.27 28.03 28.02
C PRO A 133 11.20 27.98 29.24
N LYS A 134 12.52 27.99 29.00
CA LYS A 134 13.50 28.18 30.09
C LYS A 134 13.20 29.54 30.73
N LYS A 135 12.99 29.56 32.04
CA LYS A 135 13.01 30.81 32.80
C LYS A 135 14.40 31.43 32.62
N THR A 136 14.44 32.63 32.07
CA THR A 136 15.58 33.53 32.18
C THR A 136 15.58 34.10 33.59
N ASP A 137 16.73 34.07 34.25
CA ASP A 137 16.98 34.73 35.53
C ASP A 137 16.81 36.26 35.41
#